data_AF-A0A9E2UU95-F1
#
_entry.id   AF-A0A9E2UU95-F1
#
_cell.length_a   1.000
_cell.length_b   1.000
_cell.length_c   1.000
_cell.angle_alpha   90.00
_cell.angle_beta   90.00
_cell.angle_gamma   90.00
#
_symmetry.space_group_name_H-M   'P 1'
#
loop_
_entity.id
_entity.type
_entity.pdbx_description
1 polymer ?
#
loop_
_entity_poly.entity_id
_entity_poly.type
_entity_poly.pdbx_seq_one_letter_code
_entity_poly.pdbx_strand_id
1 'polypeptide(L)'
;MPCDKKTARIDKIWLFGGPTASWGGSMEKDSLIKGCRYFGIPNALYVYGPANHEMLDTLKDLKRVVCHAGGACRNPGASAGLVEDAVQINRLSFEYPNIRGAISDDFLDELNMYQDKKRCKKKPEDLQTMYASLKQGRPDLSYYAVIYAHELYLDLDIAGYLPLIDVPVFWLWKQSEIRDIGRHVAKCAAVFKNKPILQGIFMFDYGEKNEA
;
A
#
# COMPACT_ATOMS: atom_id res chain seq x y z
N MET A 1 0.53 -33.09 -9.95
CA MET A 1 0.65 -32.03 -10.96
C MET A 1 1.91 -31.22 -10.66
N PRO A 2 2.85 -31.04 -11.61
CA PRO A 2 4.01 -30.19 -11.38
C PRO A 2 3.55 -28.73 -11.35
N CYS A 3 3.70 -28.06 -10.21
CA CYS A 3 3.49 -26.63 -10.10
C CYS A 3 4.56 -25.93 -10.95
N ASP A 4 4.14 -25.25 -12.03
CA ASP A 4 5.04 -24.52 -12.91
C ASP A 4 5.75 -23.40 -12.13
N LYS A 5 7.08 -23.51 -12.03
CA LYS A 5 7.92 -22.58 -11.24
C LYS A 5 7.78 -21.13 -11.69
N LYS A 6 7.38 -20.87 -12.95
CA LYS A 6 7.09 -19.50 -13.44
C LYS A 6 5.82 -18.93 -12.81
N THR A 7 4.74 -19.72 -12.78
CA THR A 7 3.47 -19.33 -12.15
C THR A 7 3.64 -19.08 -10.64
N ALA A 8 4.51 -19.85 -9.97
CA ALA A 8 4.81 -19.64 -8.55
C ALA A 8 5.55 -18.31 -8.26
N ARG A 9 6.24 -17.71 -9.24
CA ARG A 9 6.97 -16.44 -9.08
C ARG A 9 6.08 -15.23 -9.35
N ILE A 10 5.25 -15.27 -10.40
CA ILE A 10 4.35 -14.16 -10.74
C ILE A 10 3.29 -13.93 -9.65
N ASP A 11 2.91 -15.00 -8.94
CA ASP A 11 2.00 -14.98 -7.80
C ASP A 11 2.45 -14.13 -6.61
N LYS A 12 3.75 -13.80 -6.55
CA LYS A 12 4.38 -12.96 -5.53
C LYS A 12 4.56 -11.51 -5.97
N ILE A 13 4.29 -11.21 -7.25
CA ILE A 13 4.40 -9.86 -7.81
C ILE A 13 3.07 -9.15 -7.65
N TRP A 14 3.13 -7.87 -7.30
CA TRP A 14 1.99 -6.98 -7.12
C TRP A 14 2.20 -5.76 -8.00
N LEU A 15 1.15 -5.34 -8.72
CA LEU A 15 1.17 -4.06 -9.40
C LEU A 15 0.61 -2.99 -8.46
N PHE A 16 1.41 -1.98 -8.17
CA PHE A 16 1.01 -0.81 -7.38
C PHE A 16 0.54 0.29 -8.32
N GLY A 17 -0.66 0.81 -8.10
CA GLY A 17 -1.15 1.97 -8.84
C GLY A 17 -2.65 2.13 -8.78
N GLY A 18 -3.15 3.03 -9.62
CA GLY A 18 -4.56 3.37 -9.76
C GLY A 18 -4.69 4.73 -10.44
N PRO A 19 -5.91 5.31 -10.46
CA PRO A 19 -6.15 6.55 -11.18
C PRO A 19 -5.34 7.70 -10.57
N THR A 20 -4.41 8.29 -11.33
CA THR A 20 -3.64 9.47 -10.91
C THR A 20 -3.16 10.25 -12.12
N ALA A 21 -3.24 11.58 -12.07
CA ALA A 21 -2.65 12.46 -13.09
C ALA A 21 -1.18 12.77 -12.82
N SER A 22 -0.67 12.38 -11.65
CA SER A 22 0.72 12.60 -11.25
C SER A 22 1.64 11.55 -11.87
N TRP A 23 2.93 11.87 -11.93
CA TRP A 23 4.00 10.91 -12.28
C TRP A 23 3.82 10.21 -13.65
N GLY A 24 3.17 10.88 -14.61
CA GLY A 24 2.87 10.28 -15.92
C GLY A 24 1.75 9.23 -15.89
N GLY A 25 0.96 9.21 -14.81
CA GLY A 25 -0.18 8.32 -14.65
C GLY A 25 -1.38 8.68 -15.52
N SER A 26 -2.41 7.83 -15.45
CA SER A 26 -3.69 8.03 -16.12
C SER A 26 -4.83 8.09 -15.10
N MET A 27 -5.83 8.92 -15.39
CA MET A 27 -7.09 8.97 -14.65
C MET A 27 -8.11 7.91 -15.13
N GLU A 28 -7.75 7.09 -16.11
CA GLU A 28 -8.60 5.98 -16.56
C GLU A 28 -8.84 4.98 -15.42
N LYS A 29 -10.12 4.68 -15.16
CA LYS A 29 -10.55 3.78 -14.08
C LYS A 29 -9.97 2.36 -14.23
N ASP A 30 -9.74 1.92 -15.47
CA ASP A 30 -9.24 0.58 -15.79
C ASP A 30 -7.72 0.52 -16.06
N SER A 31 -6.99 1.61 -15.81
CA SER A 31 -5.54 1.69 -16.01
C SER A 31 -4.77 0.59 -15.26
N LEU A 32 -5.12 0.35 -13.99
CA LEU A 32 -4.48 -0.66 -13.16
C LEU A 32 -4.74 -2.09 -13.68
N ILE A 33 -5.97 -2.42 -14.07
CA ILE A 33 -6.30 -3.76 -14.58
C ILE A 33 -5.68 -3.99 -15.96
N LYS A 34 -5.61 -2.96 -16.82
CA LYS A 34 -4.86 -3.00 -18.10
C LYS A 34 -3.38 -3.33 -17.84
N GLY A 35 -2.75 -2.66 -16.88
CA GLY A 35 -1.36 -2.94 -16.49
C GLY A 35 -1.19 -4.38 -15.97
N CYS A 36 -2.06 -4.83 -15.07
CA CYS A 36 -2.04 -6.20 -14.56
C CYS A 36 -2.13 -7.24 -15.69
N ARG A 37 -3.06 -7.04 -16.62
CA ARG A 37 -3.24 -7.91 -17.79
C ARG A 37 -2.03 -7.91 -18.72
N TYR A 38 -1.47 -6.73 -18.99
CA TYR A 38 -0.30 -6.58 -19.85
C TYR A 38 0.92 -7.35 -19.31
N PHE A 39 1.20 -7.25 -18.00
CA PHE A 39 2.33 -7.94 -17.37
C PHE A 39 2.03 -9.37 -16.93
N GLY A 40 0.77 -9.82 -17.03
CA GLY A 40 0.32 -11.09 -16.46
C GLY A 40 0.41 -11.15 -14.93
N ILE A 41 0.35 -10.00 -14.25
CA ILE A 41 0.44 -9.90 -12.79
C ILE A 41 -0.98 -10.07 -12.20
N PRO A 42 -1.21 -11.06 -11.32
CA PRO A 42 -2.56 -11.37 -10.84
C PRO A 42 -2.95 -10.61 -9.56
N ASN A 43 -2.04 -9.83 -8.97
CA ASN A 43 -2.28 -9.13 -7.71
C ASN A 43 -2.07 -7.62 -7.86
N ALA A 44 -2.88 -6.83 -7.17
CA ALA A 44 -2.77 -5.37 -7.20
C ALA A 44 -2.85 -4.71 -5.82
N LEU A 45 -2.02 -3.69 -5.63
CA LEU A 45 -2.18 -2.68 -4.60
C LEU A 45 -2.88 -1.49 -5.27
N TYR A 46 -4.20 -1.40 -5.07
CA TYR A 46 -5.03 -0.37 -5.67
C TYR A 46 -4.99 0.89 -4.82
N VAL A 47 -4.27 1.90 -5.30
CA VAL A 47 -4.07 3.19 -4.63
C VAL A 47 -4.70 4.34 -5.43
N TYR A 48 -4.85 5.50 -4.79
CA TYR A 48 -5.36 6.75 -5.35
C TYR A 48 -6.83 6.77 -5.76
N GLY A 49 -7.52 5.63 -5.88
CA GLY A 49 -8.95 5.59 -6.17
C GLY A 49 -9.80 5.04 -5.01
N PRO A 50 -11.12 5.29 -5.02
CA PRO A 50 -12.02 4.85 -3.96
C PRO A 50 -12.33 3.36 -4.00
N ALA A 51 -12.54 2.76 -2.82
CA ALA A 51 -13.08 1.41 -2.68
C ALA A 51 -14.62 1.43 -2.78
N ASN A 52 -15.13 1.23 -4.00
CA ASN A 52 -16.56 1.13 -4.27
C ASN A 52 -16.84 0.05 -5.33
N HIS A 53 -18.11 -0.32 -5.51
CA HIS A 53 -18.52 -1.36 -6.46
C HIS A 53 -18.04 -1.10 -7.89
N GLU A 54 -18.14 0.14 -8.37
CA GLU A 54 -17.69 0.49 -9.73
C GLU A 54 -16.22 0.12 -9.95
N MET A 55 -15.34 0.51 -9.03
CA MET A 55 -13.92 0.24 -9.16
C MET A 55 -13.60 -1.23 -8.91
N LEU A 56 -14.23 -1.86 -7.91
CA LEU A 56 -13.98 -3.26 -7.58
C LEU A 56 -14.50 -4.23 -8.65
N ASP A 57 -15.56 -3.88 -9.38
CA ASP A 57 -16.03 -4.65 -10.52
C ASP A 57 -14.98 -4.76 -11.64
N THR A 58 -14.12 -3.74 -11.80
CA THR A 58 -13.00 -3.78 -12.75
C THR A 58 -11.84 -4.65 -12.28
N LEU A 59 -11.72 -4.88 -10.97
CA LEU A 59 -10.60 -5.58 -10.33
C LEU A 59 -10.97 -6.99 -9.86
N LYS A 60 -12.25 -7.40 -9.93
CA LYS A 60 -12.75 -8.68 -9.39
C LYS A 60 -12.09 -9.93 -9.98
N ASP A 61 -11.59 -9.83 -11.22
CA ASP A 61 -10.90 -10.94 -11.90
C ASP A 61 -9.45 -11.12 -11.43
N LEU A 62 -8.90 -10.17 -10.67
CA LEU A 62 -7.59 -10.31 -10.05
C LEU A 62 -7.64 -11.30 -8.88
N LYS A 63 -6.53 -12.00 -8.66
CA LYS A 63 -6.40 -12.99 -7.58
C LYS A 63 -6.41 -12.35 -6.20
N ARG A 64 -5.74 -11.19 -6.05
CA ARG A 64 -5.68 -10.45 -4.79
C ARG A 64 -5.67 -8.95 -5.05
N VAL A 65 -6.49 -8.23 -4.29
CA VAL A 65 -6.55 -6.77 -4.31
C VAL A 65 -6.42 -6.25 -2.89
N VAL A 66 -5.56 -5.26 -2.69
CA VAL A 66 -5.49 -4.47 -1.46
C VAL A 66 -5.91 -3.06 -1.82
N CYS A 67 -6.89 -2.52 -1.08
CA CYS A 67 -7.53 -1.26 -1.43
C CYS A 67 -6.96 -0.09 -0.63
N HIS A 68 -6.89 1.10 -1.21
CA HIS A 68 -6.45 2.30 -0.52
C HIS A 68 -7.34 2.60 0.69
N ALA A 69 -6.73 2.93 1.83
CA ALA A 69 -7.37 3.55 2.97
C ALA A 69 -6.54 4.72 3.47
N GLY A 70 -7.15 5.90 3.62
CA GLY A 70 -6.49 7.10 4.11
C GLY A 70 -6.54 8.29 3.15
N GLY A 71 -5.80 9.33 3.54
CA GLY A 71 -5.90 10.68 2.98
C GLY A 71 -5.11 10.89 1.69
N ALA A 72 -4.27 9.93 1.30
CA ALA A 72 -3.58 9.96 0.02
C ALA A 72 -4.52 9.65 -1.17
N CYS A 73 -5.72 9.11 -0.93
CA CYS A 73 -6.76 8.98 -1.94
C CYS A 73 -7.43 10.33 -2.19
N ARG A 74 -7.15 10.95 -3.34
CA ARG A 74 -7.59 12.32 -3.66
C ARG A 74 -8.64 12.39 -4.77
N ASN A 75 -9.09 11.24 -5.25
CA ASN A 75 -10.04 11.17 -6.36
C ASN A 75 -11.51 11.25 -5.91
N PRO A 76 -12.42 11.70 -6.79
CA PRO A 76 -13.85 11.73 -6.48
C PRO A 76 -14.36 10.39 -5.95
N GLY A 77 -15.11 10.43 -4.85
CA GLY A 77 -15.63 9.23 -4.17
C GLY A 77 -14.69 8.64 -3.12
N ALA A 78 -13.48 9.18 -2.94
CA ALA A 78 -12.64 8.88 -1.79
C ALA A 78 -13.36 9.28 -0.48
N SER A 79 -13.23 8.48 0.57
CA SER A 79 -13.78 8.86 1.87
C SER A 79 -12.93 9.95 2.54
N ALA A 80 -13.47 10.55 3.60
CA ALA A 80 -12.79 11.59 4.36
C ALA A 80 -11.79 11.05 5.40
N GLY A 81 -11.66 9.72 5.58
CA GLY A 81 -10.95 9.18 6.73
C GLY A 81 -10.57 7.71 6.66
N LEU A 82 -9.50 7.40 7.41
CA LEU A 82 -8.86 6.09 7.43
C LEU A 82 -9.75 4.99 8.04
N VAL A 83 -10.58 5.32 9.03
CA VAL A 83 -11.49 4.35 9.67
C VAL A 83 -12.69 4.06 8.76
N GLU A 84 -13.25 5.09 8.14
CA GLU A 84 -14.35 4.98 7.19
C GLU A 84 -13.99 4.10 6.00
N ASP A 85 -12.79 4.29 5.43
CA ASP A 85 -12.26 3.41 4.39
C ASP A 85 -12.13 1.98 4.87
N ALA A 86 -11.59 1.74 6.08
CA ALA A 86 -11.45 0.38 6.60
C ALA A 86 -12.79 -0.33 6.81
N VAL A 87 -13.82 0.38 7.32
CA VAL A 87 -15.18 -0.15 7.45
C VAL A 87 -15.76 -0.48 6.07
N GLN A 88 -15.60 0.41 5.10
CA GLN A 88 -16.09 0.22 3.74
C GLN A 88 -15.38 -0.96 3.05
N ILE A 89 -14.06 -1.06 3.16
CA ILE A 89 -13.26 -2.17 2.60
C ILE A 89 -13.65 -3.49 3.27
N ASN A 90 -13.81 -3.51 4.60
CA ASN A 90 -14.28 -4.70 5.32
C ASN A 90 -15.65 -5.15 4.80
N ARG A 91 -16.62 -4.23 4.68
CA ARG A 91 -17.95 -4.54 4.15
C ARG A 91 -17.88 -5.11 2.73
N LEU A 92 -17.15 -4.43 1.83
CA LEU A 92 -16.99 -4.86 0.44
C LEU A 92 -16.27 -6.19 0.31
N SER A 93 -15.39 -6.55 1.26
CA SER A 93 -14.64 -7.80 1.21
C SER A 93 -15.54 -9.04 1.29
N PHE A 94 -16.75 -8.94 1.84
CA PHE A 94 -17.73 -10.03 1.84
C PHE A 94 -18.35 -10.27 0.47
N GLU A 95 -18.44 -9.23 -0.36
CA GLU A 95 -18.96 -9.30 -1.74
C GLU A 95 -17.84 -9.62 -2.74
N TYR A 96 -16.64 -9.10 -2.49
CA TYR A 96 -15.45 -9.25 -3.32
C TYR A 96 -14.37 -10.08 -2.58
N PRO A 97 -14.40 -11.42 -2.67
CA PRO A 97 -13.55 -12.31 -1.89
C PRO A 97 -12.06 -12.25 -2.28
N ASN A 98 -11.73 -11.59 -3.39
CA ASN A 98 -10.36 -11.31 -3.80
C ASN A 98 -9.74 -10.12 -3.06
N ILE A 99 -10.52 -9.34 -2.29
CA ILE A 99 -9.99 -8.32 -1.39
C ILE A 99 -9.22 -8.99 -0.24
N ARG A 100 -7.99 -8.52 -0.02
CA ARG A 100 -7.05 -9.06 0.99
C ARG A 100 -6.57 -8.03 2.00
N GLY A 101 -7.03 -6.79 1.91
CA GLY A 101 -6.66 -5.81 2.91
C GLY A 101 -6.90 -4.37 2.49
N ALA A 102 -6.38 -3.50 3.35
CA ALA A 102 -6.28 -2.07 3.11
C ALA A 102 -4.79 -1.64 3.08
N ILE A 103 -4.48 -0.59 2.31
CA ILE A 103 -3.15 0.03 2.24
C ILE A 103 -3.24 1.53 2.50
N SER A 104 -2.38 2.04 3.38
CA SER A 104 -2.13 3.50 3.45
C SER A 104 -0.84 3.82 2.72
N ASP A 105 -0.95 4.71 1.73
CA ASP A 105 0.19 5.30 1.03
C ASP A 105 0.80 6.42 1.88
N ASP A 106 2.11 6.67 1.75
CA ASP A 106 2.86 7.67 2.51
C ASP A 106 2.55 7.65 4.03
N PHE A 107 2.65 6.46 4.66
CA PHE A 107 2.13 6.22 6.01
C PHE A 107 2.63 7.22 7.07
N LEU A 108 3.92 7.56 7.09
CA LEU A 108 4.47 8.49 8.08
C LEU A 108 4.13 9.95 7.78
N ASP A 109 3.88 10.31 6.51
CA ASP A 109 3.32 11.61 6.13
C ASP A 109 1.86 11.72 6.58
N GLU A 110 1.05 10.64 6.48
CA GLU A 110 -0.31 10.63 7.02
C GLU A 110 -0.35 10.83 8.54
N LEU A 111 0.70 10.37 9.22
CA LEU A 111 0.91 10.61 10.64
C LEU A 111 1.40 12.04 10.94
N ASN A 112 1.72 12.85 9.93
CA ASN A 112 2.28 14.20 10.05
C ASN A 112 3.60 14.23 10.83
N MET A 113 4.44 13.20 10.68
CA MET A 113 5.68 13.06 11.44
C MET A 113 6.83 13.96 10.94
N TYR A 114 6.65 14.60 9.78
CA TYR A 114 7.66 15.47 9.16
C TYR A 114 7.52 16.95 9.49
N GLN A 115 6.31 17.45 9.74
CA GLN A 115 6.05 18.90 9.79
C GLN A 115 5.92 19.52 11.19
N ASP A 116 5.93 18.73 12.26
CA ASP A 116 6.14 19.29 13.60
C ASP A 116 6.51 18.16 14.56
N LYS A 117 7.70 18.20 15.15
CA LYS A 117 8.23 17.20 16.11
C LYS A 117 7.43 17.12 17.43
N LYS A 118 6.14 17.47 17.44
CA LYS A 118 5.33 17.58 18.66
C LYS A 118 3.92 17.00 18.58
N ARG A 119 3.30 16.79 17.41
CA ARG A 119 1.95 16.16 17.34
C ARG A 119 1.72 15.39 16.04
N CYS A 120 1.65 14.07 16.20
CA CYS A 120 1.07 13.17 15.21
C CYS A 120 -0.43 13.52 15.05
N LYS A 121 -0.93 13.74 13.82
CA LYS A 121 -2.35 14.08 13.60
C LYS A 121 -3.28 12.88 13.85
N LYS A 122 -2.79 11.67 13.61
CA LYS A 122 -3.47 10.40 13.89
C LYS A 122 -2.76 9.68 15.03
N LYS A 123 -3.41 9.50 16.17
CA LYS A 123 -2.79 8.82 17.31
C LYS A 123 -2.77 7.30 17.08
N PRO A 124 -1.96 6.53 17.83
CA PRO A 124 -2.02 5.07 17.75
C PRO A 124 -3.44 4.52 17.94
N GLU A 125 -4.28 5.17 18.75
CA GLU A 125 -5.67 4.76 19.00
C GLU A 125 -6.55 4.86 17.75
N ASP A 126 -6.31 5.84 16.88
CA ASP A 126 -7.03 5.97 15.61
C ASP A 126 -6.67 4.80 14.68
N LEU A 127 -5.39 4.42 14.68
CA LEU A 127 -4.92 3.27 13.90
C LEU A 127 -5.41 1.93 14.49
N GLN A 128 -5.50 1.82 15.82
CA GLN A 128 -6.09 0.65 16.48
C GLN A 128 -7.57 0.48 16.09
N THR A 129 -8.32 1.59 16.09
CA THR A 129 -9.72 1.59 15.68
C THR A 129 -9.86 1.16 14.22
N MET A 130 -9.06 1.75 13.32
CA MET A 130 -9.02 1.32 11.91
C MET A 130 -8.71 -0.17 11.79
N TYR A 131 -7.66 -0.66 12.46
CA TYR A 131 -7.22 -2.05 12.37
C TYR A 131 -8.30 -3.02 12.85
N ALA A 132 -8.98 -2.69 13.94
CA ALA A 132 -10.10 -3.47 14.45
C ALA A 132 -11.28 -3.47 13.47
N SER A 133 -11.65 -2.31 12.92
CA SER A 133 -12.71 -2.19 11.90
C SER A 133 -12.40 -2.97 10.64
N LEU A 134 -11.16 -2.91 10.14
CA LEU A 134 -10.73 -3.65 8.96
C LEU A 134 -10.89 -5.16 9.16
N LYS A 135 -10.59 -5.67 10.35
CA LYS A 135 -10.57 -7.11 10.64
C LYS A 135 -11.86 -7.66 11.21
N GLN A 136 -12.87 -6.82 11.45
CA GLN A 136 -14.14 -7.24 12.05
C GLN A 136 -14.82 -8.32 11.18
N GLY A 137 -14.97 -9.53 11.71
CA GLY A 137 -15.52 -10.67 10.96
C GLY A 137 -14.65 -11.19 9.81
N ARG A 138 -13.47 -10.58 9.58
CA ARG A 138 -12.52 -10.88 8.50
C ARG A 138 -11.06 -10.80 9.00
N PRO A 139 -10.66 -11.69 9.93
CA PRO A 139 -9.30 -11.67 10.51
C PRO A 139 -8.20 -11.98 9.49
N ASP A 140 -8.55 -12.49 8.31
CA ASP A 140 -7.65 -12.78 7.19
C ASP A 140 -7.22 -11.52 6.41
N LEU A 141 -7.93 -10.40 6.56
CA LEU A 141 -7.53 -9.14 5.95
C LEU A 141 -6.26 -8.60 6.62
N SER A 142 -5.36 -8.05 5.81
CA SER A 142 -4.09 -7.49 6.28
C SER A 142 -4.06 -5.97 6.08
N TYR A 143 -3.42 -5.26 7.01
CA TYR A 143 -3.11 -3.85 6.84
C TYR A 143 -1.70 -3.67 6.27
N TYR A 144 -1.62 -2.98 5.13
CA TYR A 144 -0.41 -2.64 4.43
C TYR A 144 -0.07 -1.18 4.68
N ALA A 145 1.20 -0.86 4.86
CA ALA A 145 1.65 0.52 5.03
C ALA A 145 2.85 0.79 4.13
N VAL A 146 2.80 1.85 3.31
CA VAL A 146 3.94 2.31 2.53
C VAL A 146 4.96 2.95 3.44
N ILE A 147 6.19 2.45 3.40
CA ILE A 147 7.32 2.93 4.19
C ILE A 147 8.51 3.17 3.25
N TYR A 148 9.10 4.35 3.31
CA TYR A 148 10.30 4.67 2.54
C TYR A 148 11.58 4.37 3.33
N ALA A 149 12.65 4.05 2.60
CA ALA A 149 13.95 3.79 3.19
C ALA A 149 14.47 4.94 4.06
N HIS A 150 14.37 6.18 3.57
CA HIS A 150 14.90 7.34 4.27
C HIS A 150 14.24 7.56 5.63
N GLU A 151 12.97 7.18 5.78
CA GLU A 151 12.21 7.36 7.03
C GLU A 151 12.72 6.43 8.15
N LEU A 152 13.20 5.23 7.80
CA LEU A 152 13.74 4.28 8.78
C LEU A 152 15.07 4.70 9.40
N TYR A 153 15.70 5.76 8.86
CA TYR A 153 16.91 6.36 9.41
C TYR A 153 16.61 7.63 10.22
N LEU A 154 15.35 8.04 10.31
CA LEU A 154 14.91 9.11 11.19
C LEU A 154 14.68 8.55 12.60
N ASP A 155 14.94 9.39 13.61
CA ASP A 155 14.68 9.07 15.02
C ASP A 155 13.20 9.36 15.34
N LEU A 156 12.32 8.51 14.81
CA LEU A 156 10.87 8.62 14.97
C LEU A 156 10.35 7.58 15.98
N ASP A 157 9.51 8.01 16.92
CA ASP A 157 8.79 7.10 17.80
C ASP A 157 7.57 6.51 17.08
N ILE A 158 7.80 5.37 16.42
CA ILE A 158 6.75 4.62 15.70
C ILE A 158 6.37 3.31 16.41
N ALA A 159 6.90 3.04 17.61
CA ALA A 159 6.79 1.74 18.27
C ALA A 159 5.33 1.32 18.50
N GLY A 160 4.45 2.27 18.86
CA GLY A 160 3.02 2.02 19.05
C GLY A 160 2.25 1.66 17.77
N TYR A 161 2.78 1.98 16.60
CA TYR A 161 2.15 1.72 15.30
C TYR A 161 2.62 0.40 14.68
N LEU A 162 3.85 -0.04 14.98
CA LEU A 162 4.43 -1.24 14.39
C LEU A 162 3.55 -2.49 14.54
N PRO A 163 2.92 -2.79 15.70
CA PRO A 163 2.05 -3.96 15.83
C PRO A 163 0.86 -3.95 14.87
N LEU A 164 0.39 -2.77 14.47
CA LEU A 164 -0.81 -2.57 13.67
C LEU A 164 -0.56 -2.67 12.16
N ILE A 165 0.69 -2.78 11.71
CA ILE A 165 1.05 -2.94 10.29
C ILE A 165 1.35 -4.39 10.01
N ASP A 166 0.54 -5.10 9.23
CA ASP A 166 0.81 -6.52 8.92
C ASP A 166 1.92 -6.68 7.87
N VAL A 167 1.95 -5.79 6.87
CA VAL A 167 2.89 -5.85 5.75
C VAL A 167 3.44 -4.46 5.42
N PRO A 168 4.71 -4.14 5.73
CA PRO A 168 5.36 -2.97 5.16
C PRO A 168 5.54 -3.12 3.64
N VAL A 169 5.05 -2.15 2.89
CA VAL A 169 5.31 -1.96 1.46
C VAL A 169 6.49 -1.01 1.35
N PHE A 170 7.67 -1.56 1.16
CA PHE A 170 8.94 -0.86 1.37
C PHE A 170 9.47 -0.26 0.07
N TRP A 171 9.71 1.05 0.04
CA TRP A 171 10.12 1.78 -1.16
C TRP A 171 11.49 2.47 -1.01
N LEU A 172 12.22 2.49 -2.10
CA LEU A 172 13.35 3.40 -2.31
C LEU A 172 12.85 4.54 -3.18
N TRP A 173 13.06 5.79 -2.74
CA TRP A 173 12.63 6.95 -3.50
C TRP A 173 13.59 7.23 -4.67
N LYS A 174 14.90 7.17 -4.40
CA LYS A 174 15.94 7.53 -5.37
C LYS A 174 16.46 6.29 -6.10
N GLN A 175 16.63 6.40 -7.42
CA GLN A 175 17.23 5.32 -8.21
C GLN A 175 18.66 4.99 -7.73
N SER A 176 19.43 5.99 -7.28
CA SER A 176 20.80 5.77 -6.78
C SER A 176 20.87 4.77 -5.62
N GLU A 177 19.81 4.70 -4.80
CA GLU A 177 19.74 3.84 -3.60
C GLU A 177 19.52 2.36 -3.93
N ILE A 178 19.13 2.02 -5.17
CA ILE A 178 18.88 0.63 -5.60
C ILE A 178 20.13 -0.26 -5.39
N ARG A 179 21.33 0.31 -5.51
CA ARG A 179 22.59 -0.41 -5.28
C ARG A 179 22.71 -0.93 -3.84
N ASP A 180 22.09 -0.23 -2.91
CA ASP A 180 22.09 -0.55 -1.48
C ASP A 180 20.80 -1.22 -1.01
N ILE A 181 19.95 -1.70 -1.94
CA ILE A 181 18.62 -2.26 -1.62
C ILE A 181 18.69 -3.34 -0.53
N GLY A 182 19.71 -4.21 -0.56
CA GLY A 182 19.89 -5.25 0.46
C GLY A 182 20.06 -4.68 1.88
N ARG A 183 20.82 -3.58 2.02
CA ARG A 183 21.02 -2.88 3.29
C ARG A 183 19.71 -2.26 3.77
N HIS A 184 18.97 -1.61 2.87
CA HIS A 184 17.69 -0.97 3.16
C HIS A 184 16.61 -1.99 3.55
N VAL A 185 16.51 -3.12 2.85
CA VAL A 185 15.62 -4.24 3.21
C VAL A 185 15.97 -4.82 4.57
N ALA A 186 17.26 -5.03 4.87
CA ALA A 186 17.69 -5.54 6.17
C ALA A 186 17.30 -4.58 7.31
N LYS A 187 17.43 -3.26 7.10
CA LYS A 187 16.96 -2.25 8.05
C LYS A 187 15.43 -2.33 8.26
N CYS A 188 14.66 -2.46 7.17
CA CYS A 188 13.21 -2.66 7.26
C CYS A 188 12.85 -3.92 8.05
N ALA A 189 13.52 -5.05 7.78
CA ALA A 189 13.30 -6.32 8.49
C ALA A 189 13.65 -6.23 9.99
N ALA A 190 14.65 -5.44 10.36
CA ALA A 190 14.99 -5.21 11.76
C ALA A 190 13.93 -4.39 12.51
N VAL A 191 13.24 -3.48 11.83
CA VAL A 191 12.14 -2.66 12.37
C VAL A 191 10.84 -3.48 12.43
N PHE A 192 10.44 -4.10 11.32
CA PHE A 192 9.20 -4.88 11.18
C PHE A 192 9.44 -6.38 11.45
N LYS A 193 10.07 -6.70 12.57
CA LYS A 193 10.51 -8.07 12.92
C LYS A 193 9.42 -9.11 12.67
N ASN A 194 9.79 -10.20 12.00
CA ASN A 194 8.92 -11.35 11.67
C ASN A 194 7.73 -11.03 10.76
N LYS A 195 7.67 -9.85 10.14
CA LYS A 195 6.62 -9.50 9.18
C LYS A 195 7.13 -9.70 7.75
N PRO A 196 6.27 -10.17 6.82
CA PRO A 196 6.63 -10.19 5.42
C PRO A 196 6.81 -8.76 4.93
N ILE A 197 7.82 -8.53 4.07
CA ILE A 197 8.06 -7.24 3.43
C ILE A 197 7.68 -7.36 1.96
N LEU A 198 6.92 -6.38 1.46
CA LEU A 198 6.69 -6.22 0.03
C LEU A 198 7.61 -5.12 -0.50
N GLN A 199 8.70 -5.51 -1.16
CA GLN A 199 9.65 -4.57 -1.75
C GLN A 199 9.06 -3.93 -3.01
N GLY A 200 8.86 -2.61 -2.99
CA GLY A 200 8.47 -1.81 -4.14
C GLY A 200 9.66 -1.41 -5.01
N ILE A 201 9.44 -1.28 -6.31
CA ILE A 201 10.41 -0.75 -7.28
C ILE A 201 9.62 0.11 -8.26
N PHE A 202 10.07 1.34 -8.51
CA PHE A 202 9.47 2.19 -9.53
C PHE A 202 9.93 1.75 -10.92
N MET A 203 9.02 1.81 -11.89
CA MET A 203 9.35 1.56 -13.31
C MET A 203 10.05 2.74 -13.98
N PHE A 204 9.95 3.92 -13.36
CA PHE A 204 10.55 5.17 -13.80
C PHE A 204 11.27 5.82 -12.62
N ASP A 205 12.28 6.62 -12.91
CA ASP A 205 12.94 7.42 -11.89
C ASP A 205 12.13 8.70 -11.62
N TYR A 206 11.53 8.77 -10.44
CA TYR A 206 10.82 9.96 -9.95
C TYR A 206 11.60 10.73 -8.90
N GLY A 207 12.61 10.09 -8.30
CA GLY A 207 13.22 10.57 -7.08
C GLY A 207 14.53 11.29 -7.29
N GLU A 208 15.22 11.00 -8.39
CA GLU A 208 16.29 11.88 -8.85
C GLU A 208 15.65 13.12 -9.46
N LYS A 209 15.82 14.26 -8.78
CA LYS A 209 15.62 15.53 -9.45
C LYS A 209 16.80 15.71 -10.39
N ASN A 210 16.54 15.86 -11.68
CA ASN A 210 17.50 16.56 -12.52
C ASN A 210 17.72 17.93 -11.85
N GLU A 211 18.92 18.19 -11.35
CA GLU A 211 19.45 19.54 -11.42
C GLU A 211 19.45 19.88 -12.92
N ALA A 212 18.47 20.68 -13.32
CA ALA A 212 18.52 21.46 -14.54
C ALA A 212 18.78 22.91 -14.12
#